data_AF-A0A1R2B5G2-F1
#
_entry.id   AF-A0A1R2B5G2-F1
#
_cell.length_a   1.000
_cell.length_b   1.000
_cell.length_c   1.000
_cell.angle_alpha   90.00
_cell.angle_beta   90.00
_cell.angle_gamma   90.00
#
_symmetry.space_group_name_H-M   'P 1'
#
loop_
_entity.id
_entity.type
_entity.pdbx_description
1 polymer ?
#
loop_
_entity_poly.entity_id
_entity_poly.type
_entity_poly.pdbx_seq_one_letter_code
_entity_poly.pdbx_strand_id
1 'polypeptide(L)'
;MEKNFSIKDISLYDTEQKVSTPRSLEACKREGITAKDLVYKPLEYFKQIDLAPDIQSMYYEYFENKRRQLIKLVKSTRKKIIEEEQTNKSKSSSVLNDEMKISQQSDKSKNIQLKSVAKVLSNEALISREIELRHQEHMQLLMRNQEKTKEKALRSKELAEMQRVKEIEKQKALCKKLREEQKLLVNKIKNDLKNKSLESQIEENKQKEHESTMQQKNEKLKEHLEKAEEHLAKLREEREKKIKQKDLKEQKRQEKIRREVKTARIKIRAKSKKIEKKRIELIAKFEEEMERRKAFHDILMKEEEQRSVNIIEGQNEKLKEKHRAMSQERIKRSQMAKITSEEFIEKKRMKLQEKNEEIAKRMEENEEMKKQDAEMKKHRELIKQFNKEWNLMREKKKKEHEEKMIRRRIKRDNKKIEELARLKQKQLKLRKCVSQQELVRKEKIQDAFYQMSITKKWNKNILTRALNSPSDIESLYSGLNDDK
;
A
#
# COMPACT_ATOMS: atom_id res chain seq x y z
N MET A 1 16.88 37.97 -27.60
CA MET A 1 15.44 37.79 -27.90
C MET A 1 14.99 36.47 -27.29
N GLU A 2 14.07 36.48 -26.33
CA GLU A 2 13.51 35.25 -25.77
C GLU A 2 12.69 34.52 -26.84
N LYS A 3 13.11 33.31 -27.23
CA LYS A 3 12.37 32.49 -28.19
C LYS A 3 11.03 32.07 -27.56
N ASN A 4 9.94 32.39 -28.22
CA ASN A 4 8.61 32.04 -27.73
C ASN A 4 8.26 30.59 -28.07
N PHE A 5 8.09 29.74 -27.06
CA PHE A 5 7.78 28.33 -27.27
C PHE A 5 6.30 28.01 -27.04
N SER A 6 5.70 27.31 -28.00
CA SER A 6 4.37 26.74 -27.86
C SER A 6 4.43 25.35 -27.23
N ILE A 7 3.34 24.93 -26.56
CA ILE A 7 3.23 23.56 -26.03
C ILE A 7 3.31 22.49 -27.13
N LYS A 8 3.08 22.86 -28.39
CA LYS A 8 3.25 21.96 -29.54
C LYS A 8 4.71 21.66 -29.83
N ASP A 9 5.58 22.63 -29.59
CA ASP A 9 6.98 22.64 -30.01
C ASP A 9 7.92 22.24 -28.86
N ILE A 10 7.36 21.86 -27.71
CA ILE A 10 8.12 21.34 -26.58
C ILE A 10 8.75 20.01 -26.99
N SER A 11 10.09 19.99 -26.99
CA SER A 11 10.90 18.80 -27.11
C SER A 11 10.64 17.90 -25.90
N LEU A 12 10.69 16.59 -26.13
CA LEU A 12 10.49 15.61 -25.07
C LEU A 12 11.65 15.60 -24.07
N TYR A 13 12.85 16.03 -24.46
CA TYR A 13 14.06 15.86 -23.65
C TYR A 13 14.80 17.16 -23.32
N ASP A 14 14.21 18.31 -23.64
CA ASP A 14 14.82 19.62 -23.37
C ASP A 14 14.46 20.09 -21.94
N THR A 15 15.49 20.39 -21.16
CA THR A 15 15.41 20.81 -19.75
C THR A 15 15.25 22.32 -19.57
N GLU A 16 15.54 23.12 -20.60
CA GLU A 16 15.50 24.59 -20.52
C GLU A 16 14.23 25.17 -21.15
N GLN A 17 13.60 24.43 -22.06
CA GLN A 17 12.46 24.89 -22.82
C GLN A 17 11.21 25.10 -21.95
N LYS A 18 10.80 26.35 -21.78
CA LYS A 18 9.57 26.73 -21.04
C LYS A 18 8.50 27.22 -22.00
N VAL A 19 7.25 26.81 -21.74
CA VAL A 19 6.08 27.36 -22.45
C VAL A 19 5.93 28.85 -22.15
N SER A 20 6.00 29.70 -23.16
CA SER A 20 5.83 31.16 -23.01
C SER A 20 4.65 31.73 -23.81
N THR A 21 4.16 31.02 -24.81
CA THR A 21 3.07 31.55 -25.67
C THR A 21 1.76 31.79 -24.88
N PRO A 22 1.06 32.93 -25.10
CA PRO A 22 -0.12 33.31 -24.31
C PRO A 22 -1.22 32.24 -24.24
N ARG A 23 -1.58 31.65 -25.38
CA ARG A 23 -2.59 30.58 -25.45
C ARG A 23 -2.19 29.32 -24.68
N SER A 24 -0.91 28.99 -24.69
CA SER A 24 -0.41 27.82 -23.98
C SER A 24 -0.35 28.08 -22.47
N LEU A 25 0.02 29.30 -22.05
CA LEU A 25 -0.05 29.73 -20.66
C LEU A 25 -1.50 29.79 -20.15
N GLU A 26 -2.45 30.20 -20.98
CA GLU A 26 -3.87 30.15 -20.64
C GLU A 26 -4.36 28.70 -20.48
N ALA A 27 -3.99 27.80 -21.39
CA ALA A 27 -4.31 26.37 -21.26
C ALA A 27 -3.75 25.78 -19.95
N CYS A 28 -2.52 26.14 -19.58
CA CYS A 28 -1.94 25.75 -18.29
C CYS A 28 -2.78 26.26 -17.11
N LYS A 29 -3.19 27.54 -17.13
CA LYS A 29 -4.03 28.15 -16.08
C LYS A 29 -5.40 27.49 -15.98
N ARG A 30 -6.07 27.21 -17.10
CA ARG A 30 -7.38 26.52 -17.12
C ARG A 30 -7.31 25.12 -16.54
N GLU A 31 -6.16 24.46 -16.62
CA GLU A 31 -5.96 23.12 -16.08
C GLU A 31 -5.32 23.09 -14.69
N GLY A 32 -5.01 24.25 -14.10
CA GLY A 32 -4.32 24.35 -12.81
C GLY A 32 -2.86 23.89 -12.84
N ILE A 33 -2.25 23.81 -14.02
CA ILE A 33 -0.86 23.34 -14.25
C ILE A 33 0.07 24.55 -14.38
N THR A 34 1.29 24.46 -13.86
CA THR A 34 2.30 25.51 -14.06
C THR A 34 3.23 25.15 -15.22
N ALA A 35 3.80 26.16 -15.90
CA ALA A 35 4.75 25.90 -16.99
C ALA A 35 5.99 25.10 -16.53
N LYS A 36 6.38 25.23 -15.25
CA LYS A 36 7.48 24.47 -14.65
C LYS A 36 7.18 22.97 -14.55
N ASP A 37 5.91 22.58 -14.41
CA ASP A 37 5.50 21.17 -14.31
C ASP A 37 5.65 20.42 -15.65
N LEU A 38 5.85 21.14 -16.76
CA LEU A 38 5.97 20.58 -18.12
C LEU A 38 7.42 20.41 -18.56
N VAL A 39 8.37 20.98 -17.81
CA VAL A 39 9.80 20.93 -18.10
C VAL A 39 10.32 19.52 -17.85
N TYR A 40 11.16 18.99 -18.76
CA TYR A 40 11.78 17.69 -18.59
C TYR A 40 12.76 17.72 -17.41
N LYS A 41 12.74 16.66 -16.60
CA LYS A 41 13.70 16.45 -15.51
C LYS A 41 14.48 15.17 -15.80
N PRO A 42 15.79 15.26 -16.05
CA PRO A 42 16.60 14.08 -16.35
C PRO A 42 16.77 13.20 -15.12
N LEU A 43 17.21 11.95 -15.29
CA LEU A 43 17.41 11.01 -14.19
C LEU A 43 18.39 11.55 -13.15
N GLU A 44 19.38 12.33 -13.60
CA GLU A 44 20.37 13.04 -12.78
C GLU A 44 19.73 13.95 -11.72
N TYR A 45 18.57 14.53 -12.02
CA TYR A 45 17.84 15.37 -11.08
C TYR A 45 17.36 14.58 -9.84
N PHE A 46 17.16 13.28 -9.98
CA PHE A 46 16.68 12.38 -8.92
C PHE A 46 17.83 11.63 -8.23
N LYS A 47 19.08 11.82 -8.67
CA LYS A 47 20.28 11.29 -8.01
C LYS A 47 20.50 12.05 -6.70
N GLN A 48 19.85 11.59 -5.63
CA GLN A 48 20.06 12.05 -4.27
C GLN A 48 21.01 11.08 -3.54
N ILE A 49 21.85 11.64 -2.66
CA ILE A 49 23.01 10.94 -2.05
C ILE A 49 22.60 9.70 -1.25
N ASP A 50 21.35 9.63 -0.77
CA ASP A 50 20.87 8.58 0.16
C ASP A 50 19.78 7.68 -0.43
N LEU A 51 19.55 7.69 -1.74
CA LEU A 51 18.48 6.90 -2.38
C LEU A 51 19.04 5.79 -3.26
N ALA A 52 18.53 4.58 -3.07
CA ALA A 52 18.88 3.44 -3.92
C ALA A 52 18.55 3.73 -5.40
N PRO A 53 19.39 3.28 -6.36
CA PRO A 53 19.19 3.53 -7.79
C PRO A 53 17.80 3.14 -8.31
N ASP A 54 17.24 2.03 -7.82
CA ASP A 54 15.90 1.56 -8.18
C ASP A 54 14.79 2.53 -7.75
N ILE A 55 14.94 3.13 -6.57
CA ILE A 55 14.02 4.15 -6.07
C ILE A 55 14.12 5.42 -6.94
N GLN A 56 15.34 5.83 -7.30
CA GLN A 56 15.55 6.99 -8.17
C GLN A 56 14.92 6.78 -9.56
N SER A 57 15.12 5.59 -10.14
CA SER A 57 14.49 5.19 -11.41
C SER A 57 12.96 5.22 -11.31
N MET A 58 12.41 4.67 -10.23
CA MET A 58 10.96 4.69 -9.96
C MET A 58 10.40 6.13 -9.88
N TYR A 59 11.09 7.05 -9.21
CA TYR A 59 10.69 8.46 -9.18
C TYR A 59 10.74 9.09 -10.57
N TYR A 60 11.83 8.88 -11.30
CA TYR A 60 12.00 9.39 -12.67
C TYR A 60 10.86 8.92 -13.58
N GLU A 61 10.58 7.61 -13.64
CA GLU A 61 9.50 7.05 -14.44
C GLU A 61 8.14 7.65 -14.07
N TYR A 62 7.87 7.80 -12.77
CA TYR A 62 6.63 8.40 -12.30
C TYR A 62 6.49 9.86 -12.74
N PHE A 63 7.51 10.69 -12.50
CA PHE A 63 7.47 12.11 -12.85
C PHE A 63 7.42 12.33 -14.36
N GLU A 64 8.11 11.50 -15.14
CA GLU A 64 8.11 11.57 -16.59
C GLU A 64 6.77 11.14 -17.19
N ASN A 65 6.18 10.05 -16.70
CA ASN A 65 4.83 9.62 -17.07
C ASN A 65 3.79 10.69 -16.74
N LYS A 66 3.89 11.28 -15.54
CA LYS A 66 3.04 12.39 -15.11
C LYS A 66 3.20 13.60 -16.05
N ARG A 67 4.43 14.06 -16.30
CA ARG A 67 4.72 15.16 -17.22
C ARG A 67 4.10 14.94 -18.60
N ARG A 68 4.25 13.75 -19.18
CA ARG A 68 3.64 13.40 -20.47
C ARG A 68 2.12 13.50 -20.44
N GLN A 69 1.47 13.04 -19.37
CA GLN A 69 0.03 13.21 -19.20
C GLN A 69 -0.37 14.69 -19.11
N LEU A 70 0.38 15.51 -18.37
CA LEU A 70 0.14 16.95 -18.28
C LEU A 70 0.28 17.65 -19.63
N ILE A 71 1.33 17.34 -20.39
CA ILE A 71 1.53 17.88 -21.74
C ILE A 71 0.34 17.52 -22.64
N LYS A 72 -0.12 16.26 -22.64
CA LYS A 72 -1.28 15.82 -23.44
C LYS A 72 -2.54 16.62 -23.09
N LEU A 73 -2.77 16.81 -21.80
CA LEU A 73 -3.93 17.53 -21.29
C LEU A 73 -3.87 19.02 -21.64
N VAL A 74 -2.73 19.69 -21.44
CA VAL A 74 -2.55 21.10 -21.86
C VAL A 74 -2.66 21.25 -23.38
N LYS A 75 -2.15 20.31 -24.18
CA LYS A 75 -2.32 20.29 -25.64
C LYS A 75 -3.80 20.24 -26.04
N SER A 76 -4.59 19.40 -25.37
CA SER A 76 -6.04 19.30 -25.58
C SER A 76 -6.75 20.62 -25.25
N THR A 77 -6.47 21.20 -24.08
CA THR A 77 -7.10 22.46 -23.64
C THR A 77 -6.71 23.64 -24.53
N ARG A 78 -5.47 23.70 -25.02
CA ARG A 78 -5.05 24.72 -26.00
C ARG A 78 -5.83 24.60 -27.31
N LYS A 79 -6.14 23.39 -27.79
CA LYS A 79 -6.98 23.23 -29.00
C LYS A 79 -8.37 23.81 -28.78
N LYS A 80 -8.99 23.52 -27.64
CA LYS A 80 -10.30 24.08 -27.25
C LYS A 80 -10.28 25.62 -27.20
N ILE A 81 -9.23 26.23 -26.65
CA ILE A 81 -9.08 27.70 -26.63
C ILE A 81 -9.07 28.28 -28.05
N ILE A 82 -8.34 27.64 -28.97
CA ILE A 82 -8.26 28.10 -30.36
C ILE A 82 -9.63 27.97 -31.06
N GLU A 83 -10.34 26.87 -30.83
CA GLU A 83 -11.69 26.64 -31.36
C GLU A 83 -12.72 27.65 -30.80
N GLU A 84 -12.65 27.96 -29.50
CA GLU A 84 -13.47 29.00 -28.85
C GLU A 84 -13.20 30.39 -29.45
N GLU A 85 -11.93 30.75 -29.70
CA GLU A 85 -11.58 32.01 -30.34
C GLU A 85 -12.11 32.10 -31.78
N GLN A 86 -12.00 31.02 -32.55
CA GLN A 86 -12.49 30.97 -33.94
C GLN A 86 -14.02 31.09 -33.99
N THR A 87 -14.73 30.38 -33.12
CA THR A 87 -16.21 30.43 -33.04
C THR A 87 -16.74 31.75 -32.48
N ASN A 88 -15.99 32.43 -31.61
CA ASN A 88 -16.37 33.76 -31.14
C ASN A 88 -16.17 34.84 -32.20
N LYS A 89 -15.11 34.75 -33.02
CA LYS A 89 -14.88 35.67 -34.15
C LYS A 89 -15.99 35.60 -35.19
N SER A 90 -16.48 34.40 -35.51
CA SER A 90 -17.58 34.23 -36.47
C SER A 90 -18.94 34.73 -35.94
N LYS A 91 -19.15 34.72 -34.62
CA LYS A 91 -20.37 35.28 -33.99
C LYS A 91 -20.36 36.81 -33.93
N SER A 92 -19.20 37.43 -33.69
CA SER A 92 -19.12 38.90 -33.68
C SER A 92 -19.37 39.52 -35.06
N SER A 93 -19.12 38.80 -36.16
CA SER A 93 -19.41 39.29 -37.51
C SER A 93 -20.89 39.18 -37.91
N SER A 94 -21.71 38.36 -37.23
CA SER A 94 -23.14 38.25 -37.58
C SER A 94 -24.02 39.28 -36.89
N VAL A 95 -23.63 39.78 -35.71
CA VAL A 95 -24.41 40.76 -34.93
C VAL A 95 -24.43 42.15 -35.60
N LEU A 96 -23.39 42.51 -36.35
CA LEU A 96 -23.35 43.78 -37.08
C LEU A 96 -24.31 43.84 -38.29
N ASN A 97 -24.84 42.69 -38.75
CA ASN A 97 -25.81 42.67 -39.86
C ASN A 97 -27.27 42.85 -39.39
N ASP A 98 -27.58 42.64 -38.11
CA ASP A 98 -28.95 42.78 -37.58
C ASP A 98 -29.26 44.21 -37.11
N GLU A 99 -28.26 45.00 -36.72
CA GLU A 99 -28.49 46.41 -36.33
C GLU A 99 -28.76 47.33 -37.54
N MET A 100 -28.35 46.95 -38.76
CA MET A 100 -28.57 47.76 -39.97
C MET A 100 -29.99 47.67 -40.53
N LYS A 101 -30.81 46.68 -40.10
CA LYS A 101 -32.21 46.52 -40.54
C LYS A 101 -33.24 47.28 -39.70
N ILE A 102 -32.88 47.77 -38.52
CA ILE A 102 -33.81 48.48 -37.62
C ILE A 102 -33.86 49.98 -37.94
N SER A 103 -32.90 50.51 -38.70
CA SER A 103 -32.79 51.95 -39.01
C SER A 103 -33.63 52.45 -40.21
N GLN A 104 -34.43 51.61 -40.88
CA GLN A 104 -35.17 51.99 -42.11
C GLN A 104 -36.70 52.18 -41.94
N GLN A 105 -37.23 52.14 -40.72
CA GLN A 105 -38.69 52.21 -40.48
C GLN A 105 -39.22 53.50 -39.83
N SER A 106 -38.42 54.55 -39.63
CA SER A 106 -38.83 55.75 -38.87
C SER A 106 -39.51 56.88 -39.66
N ASP A 107 -39.57 56.85 -40.99
CA ASP A 107 -39.80 58.10 -41.76
C ASP A 107 -41.21 58.25 -42.41
N LYS A 108 -42.25 57.54 -41.94
CA LYS A 108 -43.58 57.58 -42.57
C LYS A 108 -44.74 57.95 -41.65
N SER A 109 -44.63 59.01 -40.86
CA SER A 109 -45.74 59.44 -39.99
C SER A 109 -45.74 60.92 -39.65
N LYS A 110 -45.84 61.79 -40.66
CA LYS A 110 -46.19 63.22 -40.49
C LYS A 110 -46.99 63.75 -41.69
N ASN A 111 -48.25 63.35 -41.88
CA ASN A 111 -49.15 64.14 -42.75
C ASN A 111 -50.66 63.88 -42.59
N ILE A 112 -51.22 63.89 -41.38
CA ILE A 112 -52.69 63.87 -41.21
C ILE A 112 -53.08 64.74 -40.00
N GLN A 113 -53.12 66.04 -40.20
CA GLN A 113 -53.81 66.98 -39.29
C GLN A 113 -54.63 67.92 -40.16
N LEU A 114 -55.97 67.83 -40.06
CA LEU A 114 -56.98 68.90 -40.31
C LEU A 114 -58.43 68.39 -40.56
N LYS A 115 -58.76 67.12 -40.26
CA LYS A 115 -60.16 66.61 -40.32
C LYS A 115 -60.66 65.93 -39.04
N SER A 116 -60.09 66.21 -37.86
CA SER A 116 -60.31 65.36 -36.67
C SER A 116 -61.37 65.83 -35.67
N VAL A 117 -61.84 67.08 -35.65
CA VAL A 117 -62.65 67.55 -34.50
C VAL A 117 -64.07 66.96 -34.47
N ALA A 118 -64.73 66.74 -35.61
CA ALA A 118 -66.04 66.08 -35.66
C ALA A 118 -65.96 64.54 -35.59
N LYS A 119 -64.80 63.95 -35.92
CA LYS A 119 -64.53 62.51 -35.72
C LYS A 119 -64.11 62.19 -34.29
N VAL A 120 -63.59 63.14 -33.52
CA VAL A 120 -63.11 62.90 -32.15
C VAL A 120 -64.26 62.57 -31.20
N LEU A 121 -65.45 63.17 -31.31
CA LEU A 121 -66.59 62.83 -30.43
C LEU A 121 -67.24 61.47 -30.76
N SER A 122 -67.31 61.09 -32.04
CA SER A 122 -67.74 59.73 -32.45
C SER A 122 -66.66 58.68 -32.20
N ASN A 123 -65.38 59.06 -32.26
CA ASN A 123 -64.26 58.21 -31.89
C ASN A 123 -64.05 58.14 -30.38
N GLU A 124 -64.53 59.07 -29.56
CA GLU A 124 -64.31 59.02 -28.11
C GLU A 124 -65.04 57.83 -27.48
N ALA A 125 -66.23 57.48 -27.99
CA ALA A 125 -66.92 56.25 -27.65
C ALA A 125 -66.17 54.99 -28.14
N LEU A 126 -65.60 55.03 -29.36
CA LEU A 126 -64.81 53.91 -29.90
C LEU A 126 -63.46 53.74 -29.21
N ILE A 127 -62.79 54.84 -28.86
CA ILE A 127 -61.53 54.91 -28.12
C ILE A 127 -61.78 54.50 -26.68
N SER A 128 -62.87 54.92 -26.05
CA SER A 128 -63.23 54.44 -24.71
C SER A 128 -63.47 52.94 -24.71
N ARG A 129 -64.22 52.42 -25.71
CA ARG A 129 -64.41 50.98 -25.88
C ARG A 129 -63.12 50.24 -26.22
N GLU A 130 -62.21 50.85 -26.98
CA GLU A 130 -60.90 50.27 -27.30
C GLU A 130 -59.95 50.30 -26.11
N ILE A 131 -60.02 51.33 -25.26
CA ILE A 131 -59.28 51.41 -23.99
C ILE A 131 -59.81 50.35 -23.02
N GLU A 132 -61.13 50.14 -22.94
CA GLU A 132 -61.73 49.06 -22.15
C GLU A 132 -61.32 47.68 -22.67
N LEU A 133 -61.32 47.47 -23.99
CA LEU A 133 -60.85 46.22 -24.60
C LEU A 133 -59.36 46.00 -24.34
N ARG A 134 -58.51 47.01 -24.50
CA ARG A 134 -57.08 46.92 -24.17
C ARG A 134 -56.84 46.71 -22.68
N HIS A 135 -57.69 47.29 -21.83
CA HIS A 135 -57.64 47.06 -20.39
C HIS A 135 -58.03 45.62 -20.04
N GLN A 136 -59.07 45.08 -20.67
CA GLN A 136 -59.44 43.66 -20.56
C GLN A 136 -58.33 42.74 -21.08
N GLU A 137 -57.73 43.04 -22.24
CA GLU A 137 -56.61 42.27 -22.79
C GLU A 137 -55.38 42.33 -21.87
N HIS A 138 -55.07 43.51 -21.32
CA HIS A 138 -54.00 43.69 -20.35
C HIS A 138 -54.28 42.89 -19.08
N MET A 139 -55.51 42.92 -18.56
CA MET A 139 -55.92 42.11 -17.41
C MET A 139 -55.83 40.61 -17.69
N GLN A 140 -56.25 40.16 -18.87
CA GLN A 140 -56.10 38.76 -19.30
C GLN A 140 -54.62 38.36 -19.45
N LEU A 141 -53.77 39.25 -19.95
CA LEU A 141 -52.34 39.04 -20.04
C LEU A 141 -51.71 38.95 -18.64
N LEU A 142 -52.15 39.77 -17.70
CA LEU A 142 -51.70 39.77 -16.32
C LEU A 142 -52.10 38.48 -15.60
N MET A 143 -53.33 38.01 -15.83
CA MET A 143 -53.82 36.71 -15.37
C MET A 143 -53.00 35.56 -15.97
N ARG A 144 -52.78 35.53 -17.30
CA ARG A 144 -51.91 34.53 -17.96
C ARG A 144 -50.48 34.57 -17.46
N ASN A 145 -49.94 35.75 -17.14
CA ASN A 145 -48.60 35.89 -16.59
C ASN A 145 -48.53 35.38 -15.15
N GLN A 146 -49.55 35.67 -14.32
CA GLN A 146 -49.67 35.07 -13.00
C GLN A 146 -49.77 33.54 -13.08
N GLU A 147 -50.58 33.00 -13.98
CA GLU A 147 -50.66 31.56 -14.23
C GLU A 147 -49.32 30.97 -14.67
N LYS A 148 -48.62 31.61 -15.62
CA LYS A 148 -47.26 31.19 -16.02
C LYS A 148 -46.26 31.25 -14.87
N THR A 149 -46.36 32.22 -13.97
CA THR A 149 -45.49 32.27 -12.78
C THR A 149 -45.84 31.17 -11.78
N LYS A 150 -47.13 30.88 -11.57
CA LYS A 150 -47.59 29.76 -10.73
C LYS A 150 -47.16 28.42 -11.33
N GLU A 151 -47.27 28.24 -12.64
CA GLU A 151 -46.84 27.05 -13.36
C GLU A 151 -45.32 26.86 -13.29
N LYS A 152 -44.53 27.93 -13.47
CA LYS A 152 -43.07 27.88 -13.27
C LYS A 152 -42.70 27.54 -11.82
N ALA A 153 -43.43 28.09 -10.85
CA ALA A 153 -43.23 27.75 -9.44
C ALA A 153 -43.58 26.28 -9.16
N LEU A 154 -44.64 25.75 -9.79
CA LEU A 154 -45.05 24.35 -9.67
C LEU A 154 -44.00 23.41 -10.30
N ARG A 155 -43.57 23.67 -11.53
CA ARG A 155 -42.50 22.91 -12.20
C ARG A 155 -41.18 22.96 -11.44
N SER A 156 -40.87 24.09 -10.80
CA SER A 156 -39.69 24.22 -9.93
C SER A 156 -39.82 23.34 -8.68
N LYS A 157 -41.00 23.30 -8.05
CA LYS A 157 -41.29 22.40 -6.92
C LYS A 157 -41.19 20.93 -7.33
N GLU A 158 -41.77 20.55 -8.47
CA GLU A 158 -41.69 19.17 -9.01
C GLU A 158 -40.25 18.75 -9.30
N LEU A 159 -39.42 19.65 -9.87
CA LEU A 159 -37.99 19.40 -10.09
C LEU A 159 -37.23 19.21 -8.77
N ALA A 160 -37.50 20.06 -7.78
CA ALA A 160 -36.90 19.93 -6.45
C ALA A 160 -37.33 18.64 -5.73
N GLU A 161 -38.58 18.23 -5.90
CA GLU A 161 -39.12 16.99 -5.34
C GLU A 161 -38.54 15.76 -6.04
N MET A 162 -38.41 15.79 -7.37
CA MET A 162 -37.71 14.75 -8.14
C MET A 162 -36.23 14.63 -7.71
N GLN A 163 -35.56 15.75 -7.41
CA GLN A 163 -34.20 15.74 -6.88
C GLN A 163 -34.13 15.13 -5.48
N ARG A 164 -35.07 15.47 -4.59
CA ARG A 164 -35.18 14.85 -3.25
C ARG A 164 -35.42 13.34 -3.33
N VAL A 165 -36.30 12.88 -4.23
CA VAL A 165 -36.55 11.44 -4.42
C VAL A 165 -35.28 10.73 -4.90
N LYS A 166 -34.54 11.32 -5.86
CA LYS A 166 -33.25 10.78 -6.32
C LYS A 166 -32.20 10.73 -5.22
N GLU A 167 -32.16 11.71 -4.32
CA GLU A 167 -31.27 11.70 -3.16
C GLU A 167 -31.65 10.62 -2.15
N ILE A 168 -32.95 10.45 -1.87
CA ILE A 168 -33.47 9.38 -1.00
C ILE A 168 -33.15 8.01 -1.60
N GLU A 169 -33.28 7.81 -2.91
CA GLU A 169 -32.91 6.56 -3.59
C GLU A 169 -31.40 6.30 -3.50
N LYS A 170 -30.56 7.32 -3.69
CA LYS A 170 -29.11 7.20 -3.51
C LYS A 170 -28.74 6.82 -2.08
N GLN A 171 -29.40 7.43 -1.08
CA GLN A 171 -29.20 7.10 0.33
C GLN A 171 -29.67 5.67 0.64
N LYS A 172 -30.83 5.24 0.12
CA LYS A 172 -31.31 3.85 0.25
C LYS A 172 -30.34 2.85 -0.39
N ALA A 173 -29.79 3.17 -1.57
CA ALA A 173 -28.78 2.34 -2.22
C ALA A 173 -27.47 2.26 -1.43
N LEU A 174 -27.02 3.37 -0.83
CA LEU A 174 -25.86 3.41 0.07
C LEU A 174 -26.10 2.57 1.34
N CYS A 175 -27.26 2.72 1.98
CA CYS A 175 -27.64 1.91 3.13
C CYS A 175 -27.73 0.41 2.79
N LYS A 176 -28.19 0.05 1.58
CA LYS A 176 -28.24 -1.34 1.13
C LYS A 176 -26.82 -1.92 0.94
N LYS A 177 -25.91 -1.15 0.33
CA LYS A 177 -24.49 -1.53 0.20
C LYS A 177 -23.80 -1.70 1.56
N LEU A 178 -24.02 -0.78 2.49
CA LEU A 178 -23.49 -0.88 3.86
C LEU A 178 -24.00 -2.13 4.59
N ARG A 179 -25.27 -2.49 4.42
CA ARG A 179 -25.83 -3.74 4.98
C ARG A 179 -25.24 -4.99 4.33
N GLU A 180 -24.97 -4.97 3.03
CA GLU A 180 -24.32 -6.07 2.31
C GLU A 180 -22.85 -6.23 2.75
N GLU A 181 -22.12 -5.12 2.92
CA GLU A 181 -20.76 -5.12 3.46
C GLU A 181 -20.71 -5.63 4.91
N GLN A 182 -21.66 -5.22 5.76
CA GLN A 182 -21.77 -5.74 7.12
C GLN A 182 -22.05 -7.25 7.13
N LYS A 183 -22.95 -7.75 6.26
CA LYS A 183 -23.19 -9.20 6.13
C LYS A 183 -21.94 -9.96 5.66
N LEU A 184 -21.17 -9.39 4.73
CA LEU A 184 -19.89 -9.96 4.30
C LEU A 184 -18.87 -9.98 5.44
N LEU A 185 -18.81 -8.92 6.25
CA LEU A 185 -17.92 -8.85 7.42
C LEU A 185 -18.29 -9.90 8.48
N VAL A 186 -19.58 -10.04 8.79
CA VAL A 186 -20.08 -11.06 9.72
C VAL A 186 -19.79 -12.46 9.20
N ASN A 187 -19.94 -12.71 7.90
CA ASN A 187 -19.59 -14.00 7.29
C ASN A 187 -18.08 -14.27 7.33
N LYS A 188 -17.23 -13.26 7.11
CA LYS A 188 -15.78 -13.38 7.28
C LYS A 188 -15.42 -13.73 8.72
N ILE A 189 -15.96 -13.01 9.71
CA ILE A 189 -15.73 -13.29 11.13
C ILE A 189 -16.20 -14.72 11.49
N LYS A 190 -17.35 -15.15 10.97
CA LYS A 190 -17.87 -16.51 11.19
C LYS A 190 -16.99 -17.58 10.57
N ASN A 191 -16.40 -17.32 9.41
CA ASN A 191 -15.45 -18.23 8.76
C ASN A 191 -14.09 -18.23 9.49
N ASP A 192 -13.61 -17.08 9.94
CA ASP A 192 -12.38 -16.98 10.72
C ASP A 192 -12.50 -17.71 12.06
N LEU A 193 -13.66 -17.64 12.72
CA LEU A 193 -13.94 -18.43 13.93
C LEU A 193 -13.99 -19.94 13.66
N LYS A 194 -14.56 -20.37 12.52
CA LYS A 194 -14.54 -21.78 12.10
C LYS A 194 -13.12 -22.26 11.77
N ASN A 195 -12.33 -21.43 11.10
CA ASN A 195 -10.95 -21.75 10.75
C ASN A 195 -10.08 -21.83 12.00
N LYS A 196 -10.23 -20.90 12.95
CA LYS A 196 -9.55 -20.98 14.26
C LYS A 196 -9.93 -22.23 15.04
N SER A 197 -11.21 -22.62 15.02
CA SER A 197 -11.66 -23.87 15.64
C SER A 197 -11.06 -25.10 14.97
N LEU A 198 -10.87 -25.10 13.64
CA LEU A 198 -10.23 -26.18 12.90
C LEU A 198 -8.71 -26.21 13.14
N GLU A 199 -8.06 -25.05 13.22
CA GLU A 199 -6.64 -24.93 13.56
C GLU A 199 -6.37 -25.47 14.97
N SER A 200 -7.19 -25.13 15.96
CA SER A 200 -7.07 -25.69 17.31
C SER A 200 -7.28 -27.21 17.33
N GLN A 201 -8.19 -27.77 16.53
CA GLN A 201 -8.35 -29.22 16.41
C GLN A 201 -7.17 -29.91 15.72
N ILE A 202 -6.59 -29.28 14.69
CA ILE A 202 -5.39 -29.78 14.02
C ILE A 202 -4.19 -29.75 14.97
N GLU A 203 -4.06 -28.70 15.77
CA GLU A 203 -2.97 -28.54 16.74
C GLU A 203 -3.09 -29.53 17.90
N GLU A 204 -4.31 -29.77 18.40
CA GLU A 204 -4.59 -30.81 19.39
C GLU A 204 -4.29 -32.22 18.84
N ASN A 205 -4.63 -32.50 17.58
CA ASN A 205 -4.31 -33.78 16.94
C ASN A 205 -2.81 -33.96 16.73
N LYS A 206 -2.07 -32.90 16.35
CA LYS A 206 -0.60 -32.93 16.26
C LYS A 206 0.05 -33.18 17.62
N GLN A 207 -0.48 -32.61 18.68
CA GLN A 207 -0.01 -32.87 20.05
C GLN A 207 -0.23 -34.35 20.43
N LYS A 208 -1.42 -34.91 20.15
CA LYS A 208 -1.72 -36.33 20.39
C LYS A 208 -0.84 -37.27 19.57
N GLU A 209 -0.57 -36.96 18.30
CA GLU A 209 0.38 -37.72 17.47
C GLU A 209 1.82 -37.63 18.00
N HIS A 210 2.23 -36.44 18.46
CA HIS A 210 3.55 -36.27 19.07
C HIS A 210 3.70 -37.06 20.37
N GLU A 211 2.68 -37.06 21.22
CA GLU A 211 2.64 -37.86 22.44
C GLU A 211 2.66 -39.36 22.14
N SER A 212 1.88 -39.83 21.16
CA SER A 212 1.88 -41.23 20.73
C SER A 212 3.25 -41.67 20.19
N THR A 213 3.90 -40.84 19.37
CA THR A 213 5.24 -41.16 18.85
C THR A 213 6.32 -41.14 19.93
N MET A 214 6.20 -40.27 20.95
CA MET A 214 7.08 -40.27 22.11
C MET A 214 6.86 -41.49 23.01
N GLN A 215 5.60 -41.93 23.19
CA GLN A 215 5.27 -43.17 23.90
C GLN A 215 5.85 -44.39 23.19
N GLN A 216 5.70 -44.51 21.86
CA GLN A 216 6.28 -45.60 21.07
C GLN A 216 7.82 -45.63 21.13
N LYS A 217 8.47 -44.45 21.15
CA LYS A 217 9.94 -44.36 21.32
C LYS A 217 10.35 -44.82 22.71
N ASN A 218 9.61 -44.45 23.75
CA ASN A 218 9.86 -44.86 25.12
C ASN A 218 9.61 -46.35 25.33
N GLU A 219 8.59 -46.94 24.70
CA GLU A 219 8.35 -48.39 24.72
C GLU A 219 9.48 -49.15 24.04
N LYS A 220 9.91 -48.73 22.85
CA LYS A 220 11.07 -49.33 22.16
C LYS A 220 12.35 -49.21 22.99
N LEU A 221 12.55 -48.08 23.69
CA LEU A 221 13.68 -47.90 24.58
C LEU A 221 13.61 -48.86 25.78
N LYS A 222 12.42 -49.05 26.37
CA LYS A 222 12.20 -50.02 27.45
C LYS A 222 12.45 -51.46 26.99
N GLU A 223 11.95 -51.85 25.82
CA GLU A 223 12.23 -53.17 25.24
C GLU A 223 13.74 -53.39 24.99
N HIS A 224 14.46 -52.35 24.55
CA HIS A 224 15.91 -52.42 24.35
C HIS A 224 16.66 -52.55 25.68
N LEU A 225 16.21 -51.86 26.73
CA LEU A 225 16.76 -51.99 28.08
C LEU A 225 16.51 -53.39 28.65
N GLU A 226 15.30 -53.91 28.51
CA GLU A 226 14.92 -55.25 28.99
C GLU A 226 15.75 -56.35 28.27
N LYS A 227 15.89 -56.27 26.94
CA LYS A 227 16.77 -57.19 26.18
C LYS A 227 18.24 -57.08 26.59
N ALA A 228 18.72 -55.89 26.95
CA ALA A 228 20.07 -55.68 27.46
C ALA A 228 20.26 -56.29 28.86
N GLU A 229 19.27 -56.15 29.74
CA GLU A 229 19.26 -56.76 31.06
C GLU A 229 19.21 -58.29 30.99
N GLU A 230 18.38 -58.86 30.12
CA GLU A 230 18.36 -60.31 29.86
C GLU A 230 19.72 -60.82 29.35
N HIS A 231 20.36 -60.08 28.45
CA HIS A 231 21.69 -60.45 27.95
C HIS A 231 22.76 -60.38 29.05
N LEU A 232 22.70 -59.38 29.92
CA LEU A 232 23.57 -59.28 31.10
C LEU A 232 23.30 -60.40 32.11
N ALA A 233 22.04 -60.80 32.30
CA ALA A 233 21.67 -61.92 33.17
C ALA A 233 22.22 -63.26 32.64
N LYS A 234 22.09 -63.52 31.33
CA LYS A 234 22.68 -64.71 30.68
C LYS A 234 24.20 -64.75 30.83
N LEU A 235 24.88 -63.61 30.67
CA LEU A 235 26.33 -63.51 30.89
C LEU A 235 26.73 -63.77 32.35
N ARG A 236 25.92 -63.34 33.33
CA ARG A 236 26.15 -63.63 34.75
C ARG A 236 25.99 -65.13 35.03
N GLU A 237 24.94 -65.75 34.51
CA GLU A 237 24.68 -67.18 34.68
C GLU A 237 25.81 -68.05 34.05
N GLU A 238 26.31 -67.68 32.87
CA GLU A 238 27.46 -68.34 32.26
C GLU A 238 28.74 -68.20 33.09
N ARG A 239 28.98 -67.02 33.68
CA ARG A 239 30.13 -66.79 34.57
C ARG A 239 30.01 -67.65 35.82
N GLU A 240 28.84 -67.74 36.43
CA GLU A 240 28.61 -68.61 37.58
C GLU A 240 28.81 -70.09 37.25
N LYS A 241 28.33 -70.56 36.09
CA LYS A 241 28.59 -71.94 35.63
C LYS A 241 30.09 -72.21 35.46
N LYS A 242 30.85 -71.24 34.94
CA LYS A 242 32.32 -71.34 34.81
C LYS A 242 33.03 -71.33 36.16
N ILE A 243 32.54 -70.55 37.13
CA ILE A 243 33.06 -70.54 38.51
C ILE A 243 32.80 -71.90 39.18
N LYS A 244 31.55 -72.41 39.15
CA LYS A 244 31.20 -73.73 39.70
C LYS A 244 32.00 -74.87 39.06
N GLN A 245 32.27 -74.81 37.75
CA GLN A 245 33.15 -75.78 37.08
C GLN A 245 34.61 -75.68 37.53
N LYS A 246 35.13 -74.47 37.78
CA LYS A 246 36.48 -74.27 38.33
C LYS A 246 36.55 -74.80 39.76
N ASP A 247 35.57 -74.47 40.59
CA ASP A 247 35.51 -74.94 41.99
C ASP A 247 35.41 -76.47 42.07
N LEU A 248 34.65 -77.10 41.18
CA LEU A 248 34.57 -78.57 41.10
C LEU A 248 35.92 -79.20 40.68
N LYS A 249 36.66 -78.55 39.77
CA LYS A 249 38.01 -78.99 39.36
C LYS A 249 39.03 -78.77 40.48
N GLU A 250 38.92 -77.65 41.20
CA GLU A 250 39.71 -77.31 42.39
C GLU A 250 39.49 -78.35 43.49
N GLN A 251 38.23 -78.69 43.80
CA GLN A 251 37.87 -79.72 44.78
C GLN A 251 38.42 -81.09 44.39
N LYS A 252 38.28 -81.51 43.11
CA LYS A 252 38.87 -82.77 42.62
C LYS A 252 40.40 -82.77 42.74
N ARG A 253 41.06 -81.63 42.50
CA ARG A 253 42.51 -81.46 42.66
C ARG A 253 42.91 -81.56 44.14
N GLN A 254 42.20 -80.89 45.03
CA GLN A 254 42.42 -80.97 46.48
C GLN A 254 42.18 -82.39 47.01
N GLU A 255 41.17 -83.10 46.51
CA GLU A 255 40.89 -84.47 46.89
C GLU A 255 41.98 -85.44 46.40
N LYS A 256 42.48 -85.23 45.17
CA LYS A 256 43.63 -85.97 44.63
C LYS A 256 44.87 -85.75 45.50
N ILE A 257 45.17 -84.50 45.86
CA ILE A 257 46.26 -84.15 46.78
C ILE A 257 46.04 -84.83 48.15
N ARG A 258 44.81 -84.84 48.69
CA ARG A 258 44.51 -85.54 49.96
C ARG A 258 44.74 -87.05 49.86
N ARG A 259 44.41 -87.69 48.74
CA ARG A 259 44.67 -89.13 48.49
C ARG A 259 46.17 -89.39 48.34
N GLU A 260 46.90 -88.53 47.67
CA GLU A 260 48.36 -88.60 47.54
C GLU A 260 49.06 -88.38 48.90
N VAL A 261 48.61 -87.42 49.70
CA VAL A 261 49.10 -87.21 51.08
C VAL A 261 48.75 -88.39 51.98
N LYS A 262 47.55 -88.98 51.86
CA LYS A 262 47.15 -90.16 52.66
C LYS A 262 47.96 -91.39 52.27
N THR A 263 48.19 -91.62 50.98
CA THR A 263 49.04 -92.72 50.49
C THR A 263 50.51 -92.50 50.81
N ALA A 264 51.01 -91.26 50.76
CA ALA A 264 52.34 -90.88 51.24
C ALA A 264 52.47 -91.12 52.75
N ARG A 265 51.47 -90.74 53.56
CA ARG A 265 51.44 -91.03 55.02
C ARG A 265 51.41 -92.53 55.31
N ILE A 266 50.70 -93.33 54.52
CA ILE A 266 50.70 -94.80 54.64
C ILE A 266 52.06 -95.37 54.25
N LYS A 267 52.68 -94.89 53.16
CA LYS A 267 54.03 -95.29 52.76
C LYS A 267 55.09 -94.85 53.79
N ILE A 268 54.93 -93.68 54.41
CA ILE A 268 55.79 -93.19 55.50
C ILE A 268 55.59 -94.05 56.75
N ARG A 269 54.36 -94.41 57.15
CA ARG A 269 54.11 -95.32 58.28
C ARG A 269 54.57 -96.75 58.02
N ALA A 270 54.48 -97.23 56.78
CA ALA A 270 55.01 -98.55 56.39
C ALA A 270 56.54 -98.55 56.36
N LYS A 271 57.16 -97.46 55.89
CA LYS A 271 58.61 -97.24 56.00
C LYS A 271 59.04 -97.06 57.44
N SER A 272 58.30 -96.33 58.29
CA SER A 272 58.63 -96.13 59.71
C SER A 272 58.53 -97.44 60.49
N LYS A 273 57.49 -98.25 60.28
CA LYS A 273 57.37 -99.59 60.90
C LYS A 273 58.45 -100.56 60.41
N LYS A 274 58.88 -100.47 59.14
CA LYS A 274 60.04 -101.22 58.62
C LYS A 274 61.37 -100.71 59.19
N ILE A 275 61.50 -99.40 59.43
CA ILE A 275 62.67 -98.78 60.05
C ILE A 275 62.73 -99.14 61.54
N GLU A 276 61.61 -99.16 62.24
CA GLU A 276 61.52 -99.44 63.69
C GLU A 276 61.76 -100.92 64.01
N LYS A 277 61.25 -101.83 63.17
CA LYS A 277 61.60 -103.26 63.22
C LYS A 277 63.09 -103.49 62.92
N LYS A 278 63.65 -102.72 61.96
CA LYS A 278 65.09 -102.70 61.70
C LYS A 278 65.91 -101.98 62.78
N ARG A 279 65.35 -101.03 63.55
CA ARG A 279 66.04 -100.30 64.62
C ARG A 279 66.24 -101.17 65.85
N ILE A 280 65.27 -102.04 66.13
CA ILE A 280 65.35 -103.06 67.19
C ILE A 280 66.35 -104.16 66.80
N GLU A 281 66.37 -104.60 65.53
CA GLU A 281 67.38 -105.55 65.02
C GLU A 281 68.76 -104.92 64.79
N LEU A 282 68.84 -103.61 64.53
CA LEU A 282 70.11 -102.87 64.43
C LEU A 282 70.66 -102.53 65.81
N ILE A 283 69.90 -102.17 66.84
CA ILE A 283 70.51 -101.95 68.18
C ILE A 283 71.25 -103.21 68.65
N ALA A 284 70.74 -104.41 68.31
CA ALA A 284 71.39 -105.69 68.60
C ALA A 284 72.57 -106.07 67.68
N LYS A 285 72.78 -105.39 66.53
CA LYS A 285 73.87 -105.65 65.57
C LYS A 285 74.82 -104.47 65.36
N PHE A 286 74.42 -103.28 65.76
CA PHE A 286 75.13 -102.00 65.66
C PHE A 286 76.06 -101.79 66.85
N GLU A 287 75.91 -102.54 67.94
CA GLU A 287 77.00 -102.72 68.92
C GLU A 287 78.14 -103.59 68.36
N GLU A 288 77.88 -104.42 67.33
CA GLU A 288 78.86 -105.34 66.72
C GLU A 288 79.44 -104.84 65.37
N GLU A 289 78.76 -103.92 64.68
CA GLU A 289 79.12 -103.46 63.31
C GLU A 289 79.45 -101.93 63.22
N MET A 290 79.30 -101.16 64.31
CA MET A 290 79.74 -99.75 64.42
C MET A 290 81.25 -99.53 64.29
N GLU A 291 82.04 -100.60 64.36
CA GLU A 291 83.49 -100.56 64.10
C GLU A 291 83.85 -100.60 62.61
N ARG A 292 82.95 -100.94 61.67
CA ARG A 292 83.39 -101.30 60.28
C ARG A 292 82.80 -100.52 59.11
N ARG A 293 81.84 -99.59 59.26
CA ARG A 293 81.18 -98.96 58.08
C ARG A 293 80.92 -97.45 58.16
N LYS A 294 81.84 -96.69 58.77
CA LYS A 294 81.86 -95.21 58.78
C LYS A 294 82.37 -94.54 57.48
N ALA A 295 82.44 -95.22 56.32
CA ALA A 295 83.27 -94.72 55.20
C ALA A 295 82.74 -94.82 53.75
N PHE A 296 81.45 -95.04 53.45
CA PHE A 296 81.06 -95.25 52.02
C PHE A 296 79.72 -94.70 51.49
N HIS A 297 78.93 -93.90 52.23
CA HIS A 297 77.60 -93.50 51.74
C HIS A 297 77.36 -91.99 51.57
N ASP A 298 78.38 -91.15 51.76
CA ASP A 298 78.27 -89.69 51.61
C ASP A 298 78.49 -89.15 50.18
N ILE A 299 78.54 -90.00 49.15
CA ILE A 299 78.97 -89.57 47.80
C ILE A 299 77.87 -89.57 46.70
N LEU A 300 76.65 -90.08 46.92
CA LEU A 300 75.75 -90.42 45.79
C LEU A 300 74.37 -89.72 45.69
N MET A 301 74.07 -88.66 46.46
CA MET A 301 72.72 -88.05 46.45
C MET A 301 72.68 -86.53 46.24
N LYS A 302 73.47 -85.99 45.30
CA LYS A 302 73.44 -84.55 44.94
C LYS A 302 73.33 -84.18 43.45
N GLU A 303 73.13 -85.13 42.53
CA GLU A 303 73.18 -84.82 41.07
C GLU A 303 71.87 -84.89 40.26
N GLU A 304 70.72 -85.26 40.84
CA GLU A 304 69.46 -85.40 40.05
C GLU A 304 68.44 -84.25 40.18
N GLU A 305 68.59 -83.33 41.14
CA GLU A 305 67.58 -82.28 41.36
C GLU A 305 67.72 -81.03 40.46
N GLN A 306 68.79 -80.90 39.67
CA GLN A 306 69.06 -79.69 38.86
C GLN A 306 68.62 -79.75 37.39
N ARG A 307 68.12 -80.88 36.87
CA ARG A 307 67.75 -81.00 35.43
C ARG A 307 66.27 -80.75 35.12
N SER A 308 65.38 -80.70 36.10
CA SER A 308 63.93 -80.62 35.88
C SER A 308 63.34 -79.20 35.86
N VAL A 309 64.08 -78.19 36.32
CA VAL A 309 63.59 -76.79 36.43
C VAL A 309 63.70 -76.01 35.11
N ASN A 310 64.73 -76.26 34.29
CA ASN A 310 65.05 -75.42 33.13
C ASN A 310 64.18 -75.66 31.87
N ILE A 311 63.37 -76.73 31.82
CA ILE A 311 62.55 -77.05 30.63
C ILE A 311 61.15 -76.41 30.71
N ILE A 312 60.65 -76.13 31.91
CA ILE A 312 59.29 -75.60 32.13
C ILE A 312 59.21 -74.08 31.95
N GLU A 313 60.32 -73.35 32.16
CA GLU A 313 60.35 -71.89 32.05
C GLU A 313 60.38 -71.41 30.59
N GLY A 314 61.08 -72.13 29.68
CA GLY A 314 61.23 -71.71 28.27
C GLY A 314 59.98 -71.81 27.40
N GLN A 315 58.99 -72.64 27.76
CA GLN A 315 57.73 -72.76 26.99
C GLN A 315 56.68 -71.70 27.40
N ASN A 316 56.76 -71.19 28.64
CA ASN A 316 55.83 -70.18 29.15
C ASN A 316 56.15 -68.75 28.69
N GLU A 317 57.41 -68.44 28.38
CA GLU A 317 57.78 -67.12 27.86
C GLU A 317 57.31 -66.90 26.41
N LYS A 318 57.47 -67.90 25.53
CA LYS A 318 57.03 -67.82 24.12
C LYS A 318 55.52 -67.64 23.96
N LEU A 319 54.72 -68.17 24.89
CA LEU A 319 53.26 -67.96 24.91
C LEU A 319 52.87 -66.57 25.42
N LYS A 320 53.58 -66.04 26.43
CA LYS A 320 53.37 -64.67 26.93
C LYS A 320 53.72 -63.63 25.86
N GLU A 321 54.76 -63.87 25.07
CA GLU A 321 55.21 -62.96 24.02
C GLU A 321 54.21 -62.91 22.84
N LYS A 322 53.71 -64.07 22.37
CA LYS A 322 52.63 -64.12 21.36
C LYS A 322 51.35 -63.41 21.83
N HIS A 323 50.99 -63.54 23.10
CA HIS A 323 49.81 -62.85 23.66
C HIS A 323 50.00 -61.33 23.75
N ARG A 324 51.21 -60.86 24.08
CA ARG A 324 51.55 -59.43 24.08
C ARG A 324 51.50 -58.85 22.66
N ALA A 325 52.04 -59.56 21.67
CA ALA A 325 52.01 -59.14 20.27
C ALA A 325 50.56 -59.03 19.74
N MET A 326 49.72 -60.05 19.95
CA MET A 326 48.30 -60.00 19.54
C MET A 326 47.50 -58.91 20.27
N SER A 327 47.78 -58.66 21.55
CA SER A 327 47.12 -57.59 22.32
C SER A 327 47.50 -56.21 21.77
N GLN A 328 48.80 -55.98 21.50
CA GLN A 328 49.27 -54.73 20.91
C GLN A 328 48.70 -54.51 19.50
N GLU A 329 48.58 -55.56 18.69
CA GLU A 329 47.97 -55.45 17.36
C GLU A 329 46.47 -55.13 17.43
N ARG A 330 45.72 -55.73 18.37
CA ARG A 330 44.32 -55.36 18.63
C ARG A 330 44.16 -53.92 19.10
N ILE A 331 45.05 -53.44 19.96
CA ILE A 331 45.05 -52.05 20.42
C ILE A 331 45.31 -51.10 19.24
N LYS A 332 46.30 -51.40 18.39
CA LYS A 332 46.59 -50.61 17.18
C LYS A 332 45.41 -50.58 16.22
N ARG A 333 44.77 -51.73 15.94
CA ARG A 333 43.57 -51.77 15.07
C ARG A 333 42.39 -51.00 15.67
N SER A 334 42.18 -51.09 16.99
CA SER A 334 41.15 -50.31 17.68
C SER A 334 41.42 -48.81 17.65
N GLN A 335 42.68 -48.40 17.83
CA GLN A 335 43.09 -46.99 17.73
C GLN A 335 42.91 -46.46 16.31
N MET A 336 43.33 -47.21 15.29
CA MET A 336 43.11 -46.82 13.89
C MET A 336 41.62 -46.70 13.55
N ALA A 337 40.78 -47.63 14.02
CA ALA A 337 39.33 -47.54 13.82
C ALA A 337 38.72 -46.30 14.51
N LYS A 338 39.19 -45.94 15.70
CA LYS A 338 38.78 -44.70 16.39
C LYS A 338 39.17 -43.46 15.61
N ILE A 339 40.44 -43.36 15.18
CA ILE A 339 40.95 -42.23 14.39
C ILE A 339 40.14 -42.06 13.10
N THR A 340 39.93 -43.14 12.33
CA THR A 340 39.13 -43.07 11.09
C THR A 340 37.67 -42.69 11.33
N SER A 341 37.07 -43.13 12.44
CA SER A 341 35.72 -42.75 12.83
C SER A 341 35.64 -41.28 13.26
N GLU A 342 36.63 -40.78 13.99
CA GLU A 342 36.74 -39.39 14.42
C GLU A 342 36.92 -38.47 13.22
N GLU A 343 37.82 -38.78 12.29
CA GLU A 343 38.00 -38.05 11.03
C GLU A 343 36.70 -38.01 10.19
N PHE A 344 35.93 -39.10 10.17
CA PHE A 344 34.65 -39.14 9.47
C PHE A 344 33.58 -38.27 10.14
N ILE A 345 33.53 -38.26 11.47
CA ILE A 345 32.63 -37.39 12.24
C ILE A 345 33.03 -35.92 12.05
N GLU A 346 34.33 -35.62 12.07
CA GLU A 346 34.86 -34.28 11.87
C GLU A 346 34.58 -33.76 10.45
N LYS A 347 34.79 -34.58 9.42
CA LYS A 347 34.36 -34.25 8.04
C LYS A 347 32.85 -34.00 7.94
N LYS A 348 32.02 -34.75 8.67
CA LYS A 348 30.56 -34.50 8.73
C LYS A 348 30.24 -33.19 9.44
N ARG A 349 30.95 -32.84 10.52
CA ARG A 349 30.79 -31.57 11.24
C ARG A 349 31.16 -30.38 10.37
N MET A 350 32.29 -30.45 9.66
CA MET A 350 32.72 -29.40 8.73
C MET A 350 31.68 -29.18 7.62
N LYS A 351 31.20 -30.26 6.98
CA LYS A 351 30.12 -30.16 5.98
C LYS A 351 28.82 -29.59 6.53
N LEU A 352 28.51 -29.85 7.79
CA LEU A 352 27.32 -29.29 8.45
C LEU A 352 27.52 -27.79 8.74
N GLN A 353 28.72 -27.39 9.17
CA GLN A 353 29.08 -25.99 9.36
C GLN A 353 29.01 -25.20 8.06
N GLU A 354 29.62 -25.70 6.96
CA GLU A 354 29.54 -25.07 5.63
C GLU A 354 28.09 -24.87 5.18
N LYS A 355 27.23 -25.88 5.36
CA LYS A 355 25.79 -25.77 5.05
C LYS A 355 25.08 -24.75 5.92
N ASN A 356 25.41 -24.69 7.21
CA ASN A 356 24.82 -23.71 8.12
C ASN A 356 25.26 -22.28 7.79
N GLU A 357 26.52 -22.09 7.40
CA GLU A 357 27.05 -20.80 6.92
C GLU A 357 26.40 -20.38 5.61
N GLU A 358 26.19 -21.31 4.66
CA GLU A 358 25.48 -21.04 3.41
C GLU A 358 24.01 -20.65 3.67
N ILE A 359 23.33 -21.34 4.59
CA ILE A 359 21.97 -21.00 5.01
C ILE A 359 21.95 -19.62 5.67
N ALA A 360 22.92 -19.31 6.54
CA ALA A 360 23.02 -18.00 7.19
C ALA A 360 23.20 -16.87 6.17
N LYS A 361 24.09 -17.04 5.18
CA LYS A 361 24.27 -16.07 4.08
C LYS A 361 23.00 -15.87 3.27
N ARG A 362 22.29 -16.95 2.90
CA ARG A 362 21.00 -16.85 2.20
C ARG A 362 19.92 -16.17 3.03
N MET A 363 19.93 -16.37 4.35
CA MET A 363 18.99 -15.68 5.24
C MET A 363 19.29 -14.18 5.31
N GLU A 364 20.57 -13.80 5.40
CA GLU A 364 21.02 -12.40 5.36
C GLU A 364 20.65 -11.72 4.03
N GLU A 365 20.95 -12.33 2.89
CA GLU A 365 20.55 -11.85 1.56
C GLU A 365 19.03 -11.68 1.43
N ASN A 366 18.25 -12.63 1.96
CA ASN A 366 16.79 -12.53 1.98
C ASN A 366 16.27 -11.40 2.89
N GLU A 367 16.94 -11.15 4.01
CA GLU A 367 16.62 -10.02 4.89
C GLU A 367 16.95 -8.68 4.24
N GLU A 368 18.08 -8.58 3.53
CA GLU A 368 18.43 -7.40 2.73
C GLU A 368 17.43 -7.14 1.61
N MET A 369 17.05 -8.16 0.84
CA MET A 369 16.01 -8.03 -0.18
C MET A 369 14.67 -7.58 0.42
N LYS A 370 14.27 -8.13 1.56
CA LYS A 370 13.04 -7.69 2.26
C LYS A 370 13.12 -6.24 2.73
N LYS A 371 14.29 -5.79 3.18
CA LYS A 371 14.52 -4.38 3.56
C LYS A 371 14.38 -3.46 2.34
N GLN A 372 15.02 -3.82 1.21
CA GLN A 372 14.91 -3.08 -0.05
C GLN A 372 13.46 -3.02 -0.56
N ASP A 373 12.73 -4.14 -0.54
CA ASP A 373 11.31 -4.20 -0.92
C ASP A 373 10.43 -3.33 -0.02
N ALA A 374 10.68 -3.35 1.29
CA ALA A 374 9.96 -2.51 2.24
C ALA A 374 10.22 -1.02 2.00
N GLU A 375 11.46 -0.63 1.68
CA GLU A 375 11.82 0.73 1.29
C GLU A 375 11.14 1.14 -0.02
N MET A 376 11.22 0.32 -1.06
CA MET A 376 10.52 0.53 -2.33
C MET A 376 9.02 0.73 -2.11
N LYS A 377 8.40 -0.08 -1.23
CA LYS A 377 6.98 0.06 -0.88
C LYS A 377 6.69 1.40 -0.19
N LYS A 378 7.51 1.83 0.77
CA LYS A 378 7.37 3.15 1.42
C LYS A 378 7.43 4.27 0.38
N HIS A 379 8.39 4.24 -0.53
CA HIS A 379 8.51 5.27 -1.57
C HIS A 379 7.34 5.25 -2.56
N ARG A 380 6.79 4.07 -2.93
CA ARG A 380 5.55 3.99 -3.71
C ARG A 380 4.37 4.65 -3.01
N GLU A 381 4.27 4.50 -1.69
CA GLU A 381 3.23 5.15 -0.90
C GLU A 381 3.42 6.68 -0.84
N LEU A 382 4.65 7.15 -0.66
CA LEU A 382 4.98 8.58 -0.75
C LEU A 382 4.62 9.17 -2.11
N ILE A 383 4.93 8.48 -3.21
CA ILE A 383 4.52 8.88 -4.57
C ILE A 383 2.99 9.00 -4.67
N LYS A 384 2.25 8.03 -4.11
CA LYS A 384 0.77 8.07 -4.11
C LYS A 384 0.24 9.25 -3.30
N GLN A 385 0.80 9.52 -2.13
CA GLN A 385 0.43 10.67 -1.29
C GLN A 385 0.71 11.99 -2.02
N PHE A 386 1.93 12.14 -2.56
CA PHE A 386 2.30 13.29 -3.37
C PHE A 386 1.37 13.48 -4.57
N ASN A 387 0.94 12.39 -5.23
CA ASN A 387 -0.01 12.49 -6.33
C ASN A 387 -1.38 13.01 -5.88
N LYS A 388 -1.88 12.54 -4.73
CA LYS A 388 -3.15 13.00 -4.15
C LYS A 388 -3.08 14.49 -3.82
N GLU A 389 -2.04 14.93 -3.11
CA GLU A 389 -1.84 16.33 -2.74
C GLU A 389 -1.69 17.23 -3.96
N TRP A 390 -0.89 16.80 -4.94
CA TRP A 390 -0.69 17.55 -6.18
C TRP A 390 -2.00 17.69 -6.97
N ASN A 391 -2.80 16.62 -7.07
CA ASN A 391 -4.11 16.68 -7.73
C ASN A 391 -5.07 17.63 -6.99
N LEU A 392 -5.09 17.60 -5.66
CA LEU A 392 -5.87 18.52 -4.85
C LEU A 392 -5.46 19.99 -5.08
N MET A 393 -4.15 20.27 -5.12
CA MET A 393 -3.63 21.60 -5.43
C MET A 393 -3.94 22.04 -6.87
N ARG A 394 -3.88 21.12 -7.83
CA ARG A 394 -4.28 21.39 -9.23
C ARG A 394 -5.75 21.75 -9.32
N GLU A 395 -6.64 20.97 -8.71
CA GLU A 395 -8.08 21.24 -8.69
C GLU A 395 -8.40 22.57 -7.99
N LYS A 396 -7.68 22.89 -6.91
CA LYS A 396 -7.81 24.20 -6.24
C LYS A 396 -7.43 25.34 -7.20
N LYS A 397 -6.28 25.26 -7.87
CA LYS A 397 -5.85 26.27 -8.87
C LYS A 397 -6.84 26.40 -10.03
N LYS A 398 -7.42 25.29 -10.47
CA LYS A 398 -8.44 25.28 -11.53
C LYS A 398 -9.70 26.03 -11.09
N LYS A 399 -10.21 25.74 -9.88
CA LYS A 399 -11.35 26.47 -9.30
C LYS A 399 -11.06 27.96 -9.11
N GLU A 400 -9.88 28.30 -8.59
CA GLU A 400 -9.46 29.71 -8.46
C GLU A 400 -9.44 30.44 -9.81
N HIS A 401 -9.01 29.76 -10.88
CA HIS A 401 -9.05 30.33 -12.24
C HIS A 401 -10.49 30.52 -12.73
N GLU A 402 -11.36 29.53 -12.55
CA GLU A 402 -12.79 29.59 -12.91
C GLU A 402 -13.49 30.74 -12.16
N GLU A 403 -13.29 30.84 -10.84
CA GLU A 403 -13.80 31.94 -10.02
C GLU A 403 -13.31 33.30 -10.52
N LYS A 404 -12.02 33.42 -10.87
CA LYS A 404 -11.46 34.66 -11.43
C LYS A 404 -12.12 35.04 -12.76
N MET A 405 -12.45 34.06 -13.59
CA MET A 405 -13.17 34.28 -14.85
C MET A 405 -14.63 34.71 -14.60
N ILE A 406 -15.31 34.09 -13.63
CA ILE A 406 -16.66 34.49 -13.20
C ILE A 406 -16.65 35.92 -12.67
N ARG A 407 -15.72 36.27 -11.78
CA ARG A 407 -15.58 37.65 -11.25
C ARG A 407 -15.35 38.68 -12.36
N ARG A 408 -14.51 38.35 -13.35
CA ARG A 408 -14.30 39.22 -14.52
C ARG A 408 -15.55 39.36 -15.39
N ARG A 409 -16.37 38.31 -15.49
CA ARG A 409 -17.65 38.37 -16.19
C ARG A 409 -18.64 39.26 -15.45
N ILE A 410 -18.84 39.03 -14.15
CA ILE A 410 -19.69 39.86 -13.29
C ILE A 410 -19.27 41.33 -13.35
N LYS A 411 -17.97 41.63 -13.28
CA LYS A 411 -17.48 43.02 -13.39
C LYS A 411 -17.84 43.68 -14.73
N ARG A 412 -17.76 42.94 -15.84
CA ARG A 412 -18.16 43.44 -17.16
C ARG A 412 -19.67 43.65 -17.25
N ASP A 413 -20.45 42.71 -16.73
CA ASP A 413 -21.91 42.80 -16.76
C ASP A 413 -22.41 43.93 -15.85
N ASN A 414 -21.82 44.12 -14.67
CA ASN A 414 -22.09 45.26 -13.80
C ASN A 414 -21.77 46.59 -14.47
N LYS A 415 -20.62 46.69 -15.16
CA LYS A 415 -20.29 47.90 -15.94
C LYS A 415 -21.36 48.21 -17.01
N LYS A 416 -21.83 47.19 -17.72
CA LYS A 416 -22.94 47.35 -18.69
C LYS A 416 -24.25 47.79 -18.01
N ILE A 417 -24.57 47.22 -16.85
CA ILE A 417 -25.76 47.60 -16.08
C ILE A 417 -25.65 49.06 -15.62
N GLU A 418 -24.49 49.49 -15.16
CA GLU A 418 -24.23 50.89 -14.78
C GLU A 418 -24.38 51.84 -15.98
N GLU A 419 -23.83 51.47 -17.15
CA GLU A 419 -24.00 52.23 -18.40
C GLU A 419 -25.48 52.34 -18.79
N LEU A 420 -26.23 51.23 -18.74
CA LEU A 420 -27.68 51.24 -19.00
C LEU A 420 -28.47 52.06 -17.97
N ALA A 421 -28.07 52.02 -16.69
CA ALA A 421 -28.69 52.83 -15.64
C ALA A 421 -28.46 54.33 -15.88
N ARG A 422 -27.25 54.72 -16.28
CA ARG A 422 -26.93 56.11 -16.67
C ARG A 422 -27.76 56.56 -17.86
N LEU A 423 -27.90 55.72 -18.90
CA LEU A 423 -28.75 56.02 -20.06
C LEU A 423 -30.22 56.19 -19.66
N LYS A 424 -30.77 55.30 -18.82
CA LYS A 424 -32.13 55.44 -18.29
C LYS A 424 -32.33 56.71 -17.47
N GLN A 425 -31.33 57.10 -16.66
CA GLN A 425 -31.38 58.33 -15.89
C GLN A 425 -31.34 59.57 -16.79
N LYS A 426 -30.50 59.58 -17.84
CA LYS A 426 -30.50 60.63 -18.87
C LYS A 426 -31.87 60.74 -19.54
N GLN A 427 -32.47 59.62 -19.95
CA GLN A 427 -33.82 59.60 -20.52
C GLN A 427 -34.90 60.13 -19.57
N LEU A 428 -34.83 59.78 -18.28
CA LEU A 428 -35.79 60.27 -17.28
C LEU A 428 -35.66 61.79 -17.08
N LYS A 429 -34.42 62.32 -17.01
CA LYS A 429 -34.18 63.76 -16.92
C LYS A 429 -34.75 64.50 -18.15
N LEU A 430 -34.53 63.94 -19.34
CA LEU A 430 -35.10 64.49 -20.57
C LEU A 430 -36.63 64.53 -20.52
N ARG A 431 -37.29 63.43 -20.11
CA ARG A 431 -38.75 63.39 -19.95
C ARG A 431 -39.27 64.42 -18.95
N LYS A 432 -38.58 64.60 -17.81
CA LYS A 432 -38.95 65.63 -16.83
C LYS A 432 -38.81 67.04 -17.41
N CYS A 433 -37.72 67.33 -18.13
CA CYS A 433 -37.50 68.62 -18.74
C CYS A 433 -38.56 68.93 -19.82
N VAL A 434 -38.85 67.97 -20.71
CA VAL A 434 -39.93 68.09 -21.71
C VAL A 434 -41.28 68.33 -21.04
N SER A 435 -41.61 67.57 -19.99
CA SER A 435 -42.86 67.75 -19.24
C SER A 435 -42.96 69.13 -18.57
N GLN A 436 -41.87 69.66 -18.02
CA GLN A 436 -41.83 71.02 -17.46
C GLN A 436 -42.01 72.09 -18.54
N GLN A 437 -41.36 71.93 -19.69
CA GLN A 437 -41.54 72.84 -20.82
C GLN A 437 -42.96 72.83 -21.36
N GLU A 438 -43.60 71.66 -21.42
CA GLU A 438 -45.02 71.55 -21.78
C GLU A 438 -45.93 72.28 -20.79
N LEU A 439 -45.65 72.21 -19.48
CA LEU A 439 -46.38 72.97 -18.46
C LEU A 439 -46.23 74.48 -18.66
N VAL A 440 -45.00 74.97 -18.80
CA VAL A 440 -44.73 76.40 -19.07
C VAL A 440 -45.40 76.86 -20.37
N ARG A 441 -45.40 76.02 -21.41
CA ARG A 441 -46.10 76.33 -22.67
C ARG A 441 -47.61 76.42 -22.47
N LYS A 442 -48.20 75.52 -21.67
CA LYS A 442 -49.64 75.58 -21.32
C LYS A 442 -49.97 76.86 -20.54
N GLU A 443 -49.15 77.25 -19.57
CA GLU A 443 -49.31 78.51 -18.83
C GLU A 443 -49.25 79.71 -19.76
N LYS A 444 -48.25 79.82 -20.64
CA LYS A 444 -48.16 80.89 -21.64
C LYS A 444 -49.38 80.96 -22.57
N ILE A 445 -49.93 79.80 -22.96
CA ILE A 445 -51.15 79.73 -23.78
C ILE A 445 -52.36 80.23 -22.96
N GLN A 446 -52.49 79.80 -21.71
CA GLN A 446 -53.55 80.25 -20.80
C GLN A 446 -53.47 81.77 -20.56
N ASP A 447 -52.28 82.31 -20.31
CA ASP A 447 -52.04 83.74 -20.16
C ASP A 447 -52.42 84.51 -21.42
N ALA A 448 -52.07 83.99 -22.61
CA ALA A 448 -52.46 84.58 -23.88
C ALA A 448 -53.99 84.64 -24.02
N PHE A 449 -54.70 83.56 -23.67
CA PHE A 449 -56.17 83.53 -23.66
C PHE A 449 -56.75 84.52 -22.65
N TYR A 450 -56.17 84.63 -21.46
CA TYR A 450 -56.59 85.56 -20.42
C TYR A 450 -56.39 87.03 -20.85
N GLN A 451 -55.26 87.37 -21.47
CA GLN A 451 -55.04 88.71 -22.02
C GLN A 451 -56.04 89.05 -23.14
N MET A 452 -56.37 88.07 -23.98
CA MET A 452 -57.38 88.23 -25.03
C MET A 452 -58.80 88.42 -24.45
N SER A 453 -59.12 87.75 -23.35
CA SER A 453 -60.42 87.90 -22.69
C SER A 453 -60.58 89.28 -22.04
N ILE A 454 -59.52 89.82 -21.43
CA ILE A 454 -59.51 91.17 -20.86
C ILE A 454 -59.64 92.23 -21.96
N THR A 455 -58.81 92.13 -23.01
CA THR A 455 -58.75 93.17 -24.05
C THR A 455 -59.93 93.14 -25.03
N LYS A 456 -60.72 92.06 -25.01
CA LYS A 456 -61.84 91.78 -25.95
C LYS A 456 -61.44 91.86 -27.43
N LYS A 457 -60.14 91.80 -27.75
CA LYS A 457 -59.60 91.83 -29.11
C LYS A 457 -58.83 90.54 -29.39
N TRP A 458 -59.16 89.92 -30.52
CA TRP A 458 -58.45 88.73 -30.95
C TRP A 458 -57.04 89.08 -31.45
N ASN A 459 -56.03 88.84 -30.62
CA ASN A 459 -54.63 89.04 -31.03
C ASN A 459 -53.98 87.72 -31.44
N LYS A 460 -54.19 87.35 -32.71
CA LYS A 460 -53.64 86.12 -33.31
C LYS A 460 -52.13 85.99 -33.09
N ASN A 461 -51.39 87.10 -33.09
CA ASN A 461 -49.93 87.08 -33.00
C ASN A 461 -49.43 86.63 -31.60
N ILE A 462 -50.12 87.01 -30.52
CA ILE A 462 -49.77 86.59 -29.16
C ILE A 462 -49.98 85.09 -29.00
N LEU A 463 -51.14 84.57 -29.43
CA LEU A 463 -51.43 83.14 -29.37
C LEU A 463 -50.49 82.32 -30.27
N THR A 464 -50.18 82.84 -31.47
CA THR A 464 -49.23 82.18 -32.39
C THR A 464 -47.82 82.16 -31.81
N ARG A 465 -47.37 83.21 -31.11
CA ARG A 465 -46.09 83.18 -30.37
C ARG A 465 -46.11 82.22 -29.19
N ALA A 466 -47.21 82.11 -28.45
CA ALA A 466 -47.32 81.16 -27.34
C ALA A 466 -47.30 79.70 -27.85
N LEU A 467 -47.96 79.44 -28.98
CA LEU A 467 -47.96 78.14 -29.66
C LEU A 467 -46.61 77.84 -30.31
N ASN A 468 -45.97 78.80 -30.96
CA ASN A 468 -44.72 78.59 -31.69
C ASN A 468 -43.48 79.01 -30.88
N SER A 469 -43.61 79.25 -29.57
CA SER A 469 -42.47 79.44 -28.69
C SER A 469 -41.56 78.23 -28.92
N PRO A 470 -40.35 78.42 -29.49
CA PRO A 470 -39.47 77.32 -29.81
C PRO A 470 -39.30 76.54 -28.52
N SER A 471 -39.77 75.31 -28.54
CA SER A 471 -39.53 74.42 -27.45
C SER A 471 -38.03 74.16 -27.48
N ASP A 472 -37.28 74.58 -26.46
CA ASP A 472 -35.83 74.31 -26.35
C ASP A 472 -35.51 72.79 -26.36
N ILE A 473 -36.52 71.94 -26.51
CA ILE A 473 -36.47 70.51 -26.82
C ILE A 473 -35.45 70.17 -27.91
N GLU A 474 -35.40 70.90 -29.04
CA GLU A 474 -34.43 70.58 -30.12
C GLU A 474 -32.97 70.81 -29.70
N SER A 475 -32.73 71.79 -28.81
CA SER A 475 -31.42 72.03 -28.17
C SER A 475 -31.07 70.95 -27.14
N LEU A 476 -32.05 70.42 -26.42
CA LEU A 476 -31.84 69.35 -25.44
C LEU A 476 -31.58 67.97 -26.05
N TYR A 477 -32.14 67.69 -27.23
CA TYR A 477 -31.87 66.44 -27.95
C TYR A 477 -30.51 66.44 -28.66
N SER A 478 -30.01 67.60 -29.09
CA SER A 478 -28.67 67.71 -29.70
C SER A 478 -27.56 67.44 -28.67
N GLY A 479 -27.67 67.98 -27.46
CA GLY A 479 -26.69 67.71 -26.38
C GLY A 479 -26.61 66.27 -25.87
N LEU A 480 -27.52 65.37 -26.27
CA LEU A 480 -27.45 63.94 -25.91
C LEU A 480 -26.53 63.12 -26.81
N ASN A 481 -26.18 63.64 -28.01
CA ASN A 481 -25.36 62.91 -28.98
C ASN A 481 -23.87 63.26 -28.91
N ASP A 482 -23.50 64.36 -28.26
CA ASP A 482 -22.12 64.88 -28.25
C ASP A 482 -21.19 64.20 -27.22
N ASP A 483 -21.73 63.32 -26.37
CA ASP A 483 -21.01 62.61 -25.29
C ASP A 483 -20.40 61.25 -25.73
N LYS A 484 -20.30 60.97 -27.04
CA LYS A 484 -19.82 59.69 -27.57
C LYS A 484 -18.31 59.52 -27.58
#